data_AF-A0A4V2SIS7-F1
#
_entry.id   AF-A0A4V2SIS7-F1
#
_cell.length_a   1.000
_cell.length_b   1.000
_cell.length_c   1.000
_cell.angle_alpha   90.00
_cell.angle_beta   90.00
_cell.angle_gamma   90.00
#
_symmetry.space_group_name_H-M   'P 1'
#
loop_
_entity.id
_entity.type
_entity.pdbx_description
1 polymer ?
#
loop_
_entity_poly.entity_id
_entity_poly.type
_entity_poly.pdbx_seq_one_letter_code
_entity_poly.pdbx_strand_id
1 'polypeptide(L)'
;MAAGADRSRCHFIQGTRRDGEVVPFDPARDMRQLQDAIRKIGGIRLLVIDPVVSAVTGDSHKNTEVRRALQPLVDLAAACDCALLGITHFAKGGQGTDPAQRVVGSVAFTAVARIVLVAAKVKGMDGEDSRILARGKSNIGPDDGGFEYHMEQCEPLPGLQASRIAWG
;
A
#
# COMPACT_ATOMS: atom_id res chain seq x y z
N MET A 1 -0.30 -4.49 -20.06
CA MET A 1 -0.46 -3.41 -19.06
C MET A 1 0.58 -2.33 -19.36
N ALA A 2 0.30 -1.05 -19.07
CA ALA A 2 1.24 0.06 -19.32
C ALA A 2 2.64 -0.14 -18.67
N ALA A 3 2.68 -0.83 -17.53
CA ALA A 3 3.90 -1.20 -16.82
C ALA A 3 4.37 -2.66 -17.06
N GLY A 4 3.90 -3.32 -18.12
CA GLY A 4 4.36 -4.68 -18.48
C GLY A 4 3.86 -5.81 -17.58
N ALA A 5 3.00 -5.54 -16.59
CA ALA A 5 2.47 -6.57 -15.69
C ALA A 5 1.68 -7.67 -16.42
N ASP A 6 1.92 -8.91 -16.02
CA ASP A 6 1.14 -10.08 -16.41
C ASP A 6 -0.18 -10.12 -15.63
N ARG A 7 -1.28 -9.83 -16.34
CA ARG A 7 -2.63 -9.74 -15.77
C ARG A 7 -3.15 -11.05 -15.21
N SER A 8 -2.65 -12.18 -15.70
CA SER A 8 -3.07 -13.51 -15.21
C SER A 8 -2.61 -13.77 -13.77
N ARG A 9 -1.62 -13.01 -13.29
CA ARG A 9 -1.05 -13.08 -11.94
C ARG A 9 -1.57 -11.98 -11.01
N CYS A 10 -2.50 -11.15 -11.49
CA CYS A 10 -3.11 -10.08 -10.71
C CYS A 10 -4.52 -10.48 -10.29
N HIS A 11 -4.73 -10.63 -8.98
CA HIS A 11 -6.02 -11.00 -8.42
C HIS A 11 -6.56 -9.88 -7.53
N PHE A 12 -7.87 -9.62 -7.61
CA PHE A 12 -8.54 -8.58 -6.84
C PHE A 12 -9.45 -9.20 -5.79
N ILE A 13 -9.42 -8.67 -4.58
CA ILE A 13 -10.37 -9.04 -3.53
C ILE A 13 -11.69 -8.33 -3.85
N GLN A 14 -12.66 -9.08 -4.38
CA GLN A 14 -13.97 -8.53 -4.77
C GLN A 14 -14.98 -8.48 -3.61
N GLY A 15 -14.66 -9.13 -2.49
CA GLY A 15 -15.55 -9.30 -1.36
C GLY A 15 -15.42 -10.69 -0.75
N THR A 16 -16.30 -10.99 0.18
CA THR A 16 -16.46 -12.31 0.81
C THR A 16 -17.86 -12.83 0.55
N ARG A 17 -18.08 -14.15 0.57
CA ARG A 17 -19.42 -14.72 0.50
C ARG A 17 -19.93 -15.08 1.88
N ARG A 18 -21.11 -14.58 2.24
CA ARG A 18 -21.83 -14.93 3.47
C ARG A 18 -23.27 -15.21 3.10
N ASP A 19 -23.78 -16.38 3.50
CA ASP A 19 -25.15 -16.82 3.22
C ASP A 19 -25.56 -16.74 1.74
N GLY A 20 -24.59 -16.98 0.84
CA GLY A 20 -24.78 -16.95 -0.62
C GLY A 20 -24.59 -15.57 -1.27
N GLU A 21 -24.64 -14.49 -0.48
CA GLU A 21 -24.46 -13.12 -0.95
C GLU A 21 -22.98 -12.68 -0.93
N VAL A 22 -22.62 -11.79 -1.84
CA VAL A 22 -21.30 -11.14 -1.85
C VAL A 22 -21.39 -9.88 -1.00
N VAL A 23 -20.60 -9.82 0.06
CA VAL A 23 -20.50 -8.66 0.95
C VAL A 23 -19.08 -8.09 0.94
N PRO A 24 -18.89 -6.81 1.34
CA PRO A 24 -17.57 -6.22 1.44
C PRO A 24 -16.63 -7.06 2.32
N PHE A 25 -15.38 -7.13 1.89
CA PHE A 25 -14.34 -7.83 2.63
C PHE A 25 -14.04 -7.09 3.95
N ASP A 26 -14.01 -7.84 5.05
CA ASP A 26 -13.67 -7.36 6.37
C ASP A 26 -12.42 -8.09 6.87
N PRO A 27 -11.26 -7.41 6.95
CA PRO A 27 -10.03 -8.02 7.43
C PRO A 27 -10.12 -8.63 8.83
N ALA A 28 -11.03 -8.15 9.68
CA ALA A 28 -11.22 -8.70 11.02
C ALA A 28 -11.91 -10.07 11.02
N ARG A 29 -12.59 -10.45 9.93
CA ARG A 29 -13.45 -11.64 9.86
C ARG A 29 -13.06 -12.60 8.75
N ASP A 30 -12.48 -12.11 7.67
CA ASP A 30 -12.36 -12.86 6.40
C ASP A 30 -10.95 -13.38 6.09
N MET A 31 -9.98 -13.24 6.99
CA MET A 31 -8.59 -13.69 6.76
C MET A 31 -8.47 -15.16 6.38
N ARG A 32 -9.28 -16.04 7.00
CA ARG A 32 -9.26 -17.47 6.68
C ARG A 32 -9.67 -17.72 5.22
N GLN A 33 -10.74 -17.07 4.77
CA GLN A 33 -11.22 -17.20 3.40
C GLN A 33 -10.20 -16.63 2.39
N LEU A 34 -9.56 -15.51 2.74
CA LEU A 34 -8.48 -14.94 1.93
C LEU A 34 -7.28 -15.90 1.84
N GLN A 35 -6.87 -16.50 2.96
CA GLN A 35 -5.78 -17.49 2.99
C GLN A 35 -6.08 -18.70 2.09
N ASP A 36 -7.30 -19.22 2.16
CA ASP A 36 -7.72 -20.34 1.32
C ASP A 36 -7.77 -19.95 -0.16
N ALA A 37 -8.21 -18.74 -0.48
CA ALA A 37 -8.17 -18.21 -1.84
C ALA A 37 -6.73 -18.09 -2.36
N ILE A 38 -5.81 -17.55 -1.54
CA ILE A 38 -4.38 -17.45 -1.86
C ILE A 38 -3.79 -18.84 -2.15
N ARG A 39 -4.11 -19.85 -1.34
CA ARG A 39 -3.64 -21.23 -1.58
C ARG A 39 -4.19 -21.80 -2.88
N LYS A 40 -5.48 -21.57 -3.19
CA LYS A 40 -6.12 -22.07 -4.41
C LYS A 40 -5.51 -21.49 -5.69
N ILE A 41 -5.05 -20.24 -5.67
CA ILE A 41 -4.39 -19.61 -6.82
C ILE A 41 -2.88 -19.96 -6.92
N GLY A 42 -2.35 -20.78 -6.01
CA GLY A 42 -0.96 -21.21 -6.00
C GLY A 42 -0.01 -20.29 -5.23
N GLY A 43 -0.54 -19.39 -4.40
CA GLY A 43 0.23 -18.44 -3.60
C GLY A 43 0.35 -17.04 -4.24
N ILE A 44 0.88 -16.10 -3.45
CA ILE A 44 1.15 -14.72 -3.89
C ILE A 44 2.53 -14.28 -3.40
N ARG A 45 3.11 -13.26 -4.04
CA ARG A 45 4.35 -12.62 -3.58
C ARG A 45 4.12 -11.23 -2.99
N LEU A 46 2.97 -10.64 -3.25
CA LEU A 46 2.60 -9.31 -2.77
C LEU A 46 1.10 -9.25 -2.49
N LEU A 47 0.73 -8.77 -1.30
CA LEU A 47 -0.62 -8.36 -0.92
C LEU A 47 -0.64 -6.83 -0.81
N VAL A 48 -1.53 -6.18 -1.55
CA VAL A 48 -1.69 -4.72 -1.52
C VAL A 48 -3.03 -4.36 -0.89
N ILE A 49 -3.02 -3.46 0.09
CA ILE A 49 -4.22 -2.90 0.71
C ILE A 49 -4.22 -1.39 0.46
N ASP A 50 -5.19 -0.93 -0.33
CA ASP A 50 -5.32 0.47 -0.72
C ASP A 50 -6.78 0.97 -0.55
N PRO A 51 -7.05 1.89 0.39
CA PRO A 51 -6.13 2.40 1.39
C PRO A 51 -6.05 1.45 2.61
N VAL A 52 -4.87 1.31 3.23
CA VAL A 52 -4.64 0.44 4.40
C VAL A 52 -5.49 0.83 5.61
N VAL A 53 -5.91 2.10 5.70
CA VAL A 53 -6.81 2.57 6.75
C VAL A 53 -8.19 1.89 6.69
N SER A 54 -8.60 1.37 5.54
CA SER A 54 -9.86 0.61 5.39
C SER A 54 -9.86 -0.70 6.19
N ALA A 55 -8.69 -1.22 6.54
CA ALA A 55 -8.58 -2.40 7.40
C ALA A 55 -8.83 -2.11 8.89
N VAL A 56 -8.93 -0.84 9.27
CA VAL A 56 -9.17 -0.41 10.66
C VAL A 56 -10.65 -0.03 10.81
N THR A 57 -11.42 -0.90 11.45
CA THR A 57 -12.87 -0.69 11.69
C THR A 57 -13.18 0.19 12.91
N GLY A 58 -12.15 0.64 13.65
CA GLY A 58 -12.24 1.47 14.86
C GLY A 58 -11.59 2.84 14.70
N ASP A 59 -11.16 3.44 15.82
CA ASP A 59 -10.51 4.75 15.81
C ASP A 59 -9.07 4.62 15.32
N SER A 60 -8.84 5.05 14.07
CA SER A 60 -7.51 5.02 13.44
C SER A 60 -6.48 5.92 14.11
N HIS A 61 -6.87 6.77 15.07
CA HIS A 61 -5.95 7.58 15.87
C HIS A 61 -5.43 6.85 17.12
N LYS A 62 -6.02 5.71 17.50
CA LYS A 62 -5.58 4.92 18.65
C LYS A 62 -4.58 3.85 18.24
N ASN A 63 -3.35 4.01 18.71
CA ASN A 63 -2.25 3.13 18.30
C ASN A 63 -2.50 1.63 18.54
N THR A 64 -3.12 1.29 19.66
CA THR A 64 -3.45 -0.09 20.01
C THR A 64 -4.51 -0.68 19.06
N GLU A 65 -5.51 0.11 18.67
CA GLU A 65 -6.56 -0.34 17.76
C GLU A 65 -6.03 -0.59 16.36
N VAL A 66 -5.21 0.33 15.84
CA VAL A 66 -4.54 0.16 14.53
C VAL A 66 -3.65 -1.08 14.52
N ARG A 67 -2.80 -1.27 15.54
CA ARG A 67 -1.94 -2.45 15.64
C ARG A 67 -2.77 -3.74 15.64
N ARG A 68 -3.81 -3.80 16.47
CA ARG A 68 -4.70 -4.96 16.56
C ARG A 68 -5.42 -5.24 15.24
N ALA A 69 -5.87 -4.20 14.54
CA ALA A 69 -6.55 -4.32 13.26
C ALA A 69 -5.63 -4.79 12.13
N LEU A 70 -4.35 -4.38 12.14
CA LEU A 70 -3.37 -4.77 11.12
C LEU A 70 -2.70 -6.12 11.38
N GLN A 71 -2.68 -6.60 12.63
CA GLN A 71 -2.02 -7.87 12.99
C GLN A 71 -2.47 -9.06 12.14
N PRO A 72 -3.77 -9.28 11.85
CA PRO A 72 -4.20 -10.39 11.02
C PRO A 72 -3.64 -10.35 9.58
N LEU A 73 -3.43 -9.14 9.01
CA LEU A 73 -2.81 -8.98 7.70
C LEU A 73 -1.31 -9.29 7.74
N VAL A 74 -0.63 -8.90 8.84
CA VAL A 74 0.78 -9.22 9.06
C VAL A 74 0.97 -10.73 9.20
N ASP A 75 0.13 -11.39 9.99
CA ASP A 75 0.18 -12.84 10.20
C ASP A 75 -0.10 -13.61 8.91
N LEU A 76 -1.08 -13.15 8.12
CA LEU A 76 -1.38 -13.71 6.81
C LEU A 76 -0.19 -13.59 5.87
N ALA A 77 0.43 -12.41 5.78
CA ALA A 77 1.58 -12.18 4.92
C ALA A 77 2.77 -13.09 5.31
N ALA A 78 3.01 -13.25 6.62
CA ALA A 78 4.03 -14.15 7.14
C ALA A 78 3.72 -15.63 6.80
N ALA A 79 2.46 -16.06 6.99
CA ALA A 79 2.02 -17.42 6.69
C ALA A 79 2.03 -17.75 5.19
N CYS A 80 1.91 -16.73 4.34
CA CYS A 80 1.92 -16.86 2.88
C CYS A 80 3.29 -16.61 2.24
N ASP A 81 4.33 -16.30 3.02
CA ASP A 81 5.67 -15.92 2.52
C ASP A 81 5.59 -14.81 1.45
N CYS A 82 4.85 -13.75 1.76
CA CYS A 82 4.61 -12.64 0.85
C CYS A 82 4.82 -11.27 1.51
N ALA A 83 5.08 -10.26 0.69
CA ALA A 83 5.16 -8.88 1.15
C ALA A 83 3.75 -8.30 1.35
N LEU A 84 3.56 -7.50 2.40
CA LEU A 84 2.35 -6.68 2.61
C LEU A 84 2.68 -5.21 2.33
N LEU A 85 1.95 -4.60 1.39
CA LEU A 85 2.04 -3.19 1.07
C LEU A 85 0.73 -2.48 1.41
N GLY A 86 0.78 -1.56 2.36
CA GLY A 86 -0.34 -0.67 2.67
C GLY A 86 -0.14 0.70 2.04
N ILE A 87 -1.18 1.22 1.40
CA ILE A 87 -1.19 2.57 0.81
C ILE A 87 -2.05 3.49 1.67
N THR A 88 -1.59 4.69 1.96
CA THR A 88 -2.40 5.70 2.68
C THR A 88 -1.96 7.09 2.29
N HIS A 89 -2.87 8.05 2.44
CA HIS A 89 -2.58 9.45 2.19
C HIS A 89 -1.85 10.12 3.37
N PHE A 90 -1.44 11.36 3.19
CA PHE A 90 -1.06 12.22 4.31
C PHE A 90 -2.31 12.80 4.99
N ALA A 91 -2.25 13.05 6.29
CA ALA A 91 -3.27 13.81 7.00
C ALA A 91 -3.36 15.24 6.44
N LYS A 92 -4.58 15.77 6.33
CA LYS A 92 -4.82 17.16 5.94
C LYS A 92 -4.40 18.09 7.10
N GLY A 93 -3.37 18.92 6.88
CA GLY A 93 -2.97 19.98 7.81
C GLY A 93 -2.02 19.53 8.93
N GLY A 94 -0.73 19.79 8.75
CA GLY A 94 0.27 19.68 9.81
C GLY A 94 1.59 20.30 9.38
N GLN A 95 1.98 21.41 10.00
CA GLN A 95 3.35 21.91 9.97
C GLN A 95 4.20 20.95 10.80
N GLY A 96 5.12 20.25 10.14
CA GLY A 96 6.06 19.32 10.76
C GLY A 96 7.13 18.98 9.73
N THR A 97 8.38 18.99 10.15
CA THR A 97 9.55 18.76 9.28
C THR A 97 9.72 17.28 8.88
N ASP A 98 9.08 16.36 9.60
CA ASP A 98 9.16 14.90 9.36
C ASP A 98 7.96 14.38 8.54
N PRO A 99 8.16 13.93 7.28
CA PRO A 99 7.12 13.32 6.45
C PRO A 99 6.48 12.06 7.07
N ALA A 100 7.21 11.28 7.87
CA ALA A 100 6.67 10.09 8.52
C ALA A 100 5.58 10.44 9.55
N GLN A 101 5.67 11.61 10.19
CA GLN A 101 4.64 12.10 11.10
C GLN A 101 3.36 12.57 10.39
N ARG A 102 3.41 12.78 9.07
CA ARG A 102 2.28 13.28 8.28
C ARG A 102 1.38 12.16 7.74
N VAL A 103 1.81 10.90 7.76
CA VAL A 103 1.02 9.74 7.30
C VAL A 103 -0.28 9.68 8.10
N VAL A 104 -1.45 9.62 7.45
CA VAL A 104 -2.81 9.81 8.04
C VAL A 104 -2.86 9.46 9.54
N GLY A 105 -2.83 10.50 10.38
CA GLY A 105 -3.43 10.50 11.72
C GLY A 105 -2.87 9.56 12.78
N SER A 106 -1.86 8.71 12.51
CA SER A 106 -1.34 7.82 13.56
C SER A 106 0.08 7.32 13.32
N VAL A 107 0.94 7.61 14.30
CA VAL A 107 2.23 6.96 14.54
C VAL A 107 2.11 5.42 14.48
N ALA A 108 0.93 4.85 14.71
CA ALA A 108 0.73 3.41 14.67
C ALA A 108 0.96 2.75 13.31
N PHE A 109 0.51 3.37 12.22
CA PHE A 109 0.71 2.80 10.89
C PHE A 109 2.20 2.72 10.56
N THR A 110 2.93 3.81 10.81
CA THR A 110 4.37 3.85 10.62
C THR A 110 5.10 2.95 11.63
N ALA A 111 4.58 2.77 12.85
CA ALA A 111 5.18 1.90 13.85
C ALA A 111 5.03 0.40 13.55
N VAL A 112 3.94 -0.02 12.91
CA VAL A 112 3.75 -1.41 12.43
C VAL A 112 4.63 -1.68 11.21
N ALA A 113 4.75 -0.70 10.31
CA ALA A 113 5.53 -0.83 9.09
C ALA A 113 7.03 -1.02 9.35
N ARG A 114 7.64 -1.96 8.61
CA ARG A 114 9.09 -2.18 8.59
C ARG A 114 9.82 -1.16 7.73
N ILE A 115 9.18 -0.73 6.65
CA ILE A 115 9.65 0.31 5.73
C ILE A 115 8.48 1.26 5.50
N VAL A 116 8.74 2.55 5.51
CA VAL A 116 7.79 3.59 5.08
C VAL A 116 8.39 4.30 3.89
N LEU A 117 7.67 4.27 2.77
CA LEU A 117 8.01 5.01 1.55
C LEU A 117 7.10 6.23 1.41
N VAL A 118 7.68 7.35 1.04
CA VAL A 118 7.02 8.64 0.87
C VAL A 118 7.11 9.04 -0.59
N ALA A 119 5.96 9.08 -1.26
CA ALA A 119 5.84 9.68 -2.59
C ALA A 119 5.54 11.18 -2.42
N ALA A 120 6.41 12.04 -2.94
CA ALA A 120 6.28 13.49 -2.82
C ALA A 120 6.61 14.19 -4.14
N LYS A 121 5.97 15.35 -4.37
CA LYS A 121 6.45 16.34 -5.34
C LYS A 121 7.48 17.22 -4.64
N VAL A 122 8.61 17.44 -5.29
CA VAL A 122 9.68 18.31 -4.80
C VAL A 122 10.06 19.30 -5.89
N LYS A 123 10.57 20.46 -5.50
CA LYS A 123 11.17 21.39 -6.46
C LYS A 123 12.61 20.95 -6.73
N GLY A 124 12.92 20.72 -8.00
CA GLY A 124 14.27 20.50 -8.49
C GLY A 124 15.15 21.74 -8.29
N MET A 125 16.47 21.57 -8.44
CA MET A 125 17.42 22.68 -8.32
C MET A 125 17.25 23.74 -9.41
N ASP A 126 16.68 23.34 -10.54
CA ASP A 126 16.27 24.17 -11.68
C ASP A 126 14.91 24.85 -11.49
N GLY A 127 14.21 24.55 -10.39
CA GLY A 127 12.89 25.10 -10.07
C GLY A 127 11.72 24.31 -10.66
N GLU A 128 11.98 23.24 -11.41
CA GLU A 128 10.98 22.38 -12.02
C GLU A 128 10.39 21.38 -11.02
N ASP A 129 9.14 20.97 -11.23
CA ASP A 129 8.47 19.99 -10.37
C ASP A 129 9.02 18.58 -10.67
N SER A 130 9.78 18.02 -9.72
CA SER A 130 10.20 16.61 -9.71
C SER A 130 9.32 15.79 -8.76
N ARG A 131 9.34 14.46 -8.91
CA ARG A 131 8.71 13.54 -7.96
C ARG A 131 9.71 12.54 -7.45
N ILE A 132 9.64 12.29 -6.16
CA ILE A 132 10.52 11.33 -5.49
C ILE A 132 9.71 10.31 -4.72
N LEU A 133 10.22 9.09 -4.67
CA LEU A 133 9.83 8.03 -3.75
C LEU A 133 10.98 7.84 -2.76
N ALA A 134 10.88 8.46 -1.59
CA ALA A 134 11.93 8.46 -0.57
C ALA A 134 11.63 7.46 0.55
N ARG A 135 12.67 6.94 1.19
CA ARG A 135 12.51 6.19 2.44
C ARG A 135 12.34 7.20 3.59
N GLY A 136 11.19 7.13 4.27
CA GLY A 136 10.93 7.91 5.49
C GLY A 136 11.22 7.13 6.77
N LYS A 137 11.33 5.80 6.67
CA LYS A 137 11.69 4.89 7.76
C LYS A 137 12.16 3.56 7.20
N SER A 138 13.16 2.97 7.85
CA SER A 138 13.53 1.57 7.65
C SER A 138 14.01 0.95 8.97
N ASN A 139 13.45 -0.21 9.34
CA ASN A 139 13.91 -1.00 10.49
C ASN A 139 14.82 -2.17 10.09
N ILE A 140 15.03 -2.38 8.78
CA ILE A 140 15.67 -3.58 8.23
C ILE A 140 16.77 -3.24 7.20
N GLY A 141 17.30 -2.02 7.25
CA GLY A 141 18.31 -1.50 6.33
C GLY A 141 18.41 0.02 6.43
N PRO A 142 19.26 0.67 5.61
CA PRO A 142 19.39 2.12 5.57
C PRO A 142 18.04 2.82 5.32
N ASP A 143 17.83 3.95 5.97
CA ASP A 143 16.62 4.79 5.89
C ASP A 143 16.82 6.05 5.04
N ASP A 144 17.99 6.22 4.42
CA ASP A 144 18.34 7.31 3.51
C ASP A 144 17.94 7.03 2.05
N GLY A 145 18.10 8.02 1.16
CA GLY A 145 17.90 7.85 -0.28
C GLY A 145 16.45 7.72 -0.76
N GLY A 146 16.30 7.38 -2.03
CA GLY A 146 15.04 7.33 -2.75
C GLY A 146 15.25 7.26 -4.25
N PHE A 147 14.15 7.26 -4.99
CA PHE A 147 14.15 7.25 -6.44
C PHE A 147 13.39 8.45 -6.98
N GLU A 148 14.00 9.17 -7.92
CA GLU A 148 13.26 10.09 -8.77
C GLU A 148 12.38 9.29 -9.74
N TYR A 149 11.20 9.83 -10.01
CA TYR A 149 10.29 9.26 -10.99
C TYR A 149 9.48 10.33 -11.70
N HIS A 150 9.04 10.01 -12.92
CA HIS A 150 8.12 10.83 -13.68
C HIS A 150 6.91 10.01 -14.16
N MET A 151 5.84 10.72 -14.51
CA MET A 151 4.64 10.10 -15.08
C MET A 151 4.66 10.32 -16.59
N GLU A 152 4.66 9.23 -17.36
CA GLU A 152 4.57 9.27 -18.81
C GLU A 152 3.17 8.88 -19.26
N GLN A 153 2.66 9.52 -20.31
CA GLN A 153 1.49 9.04 -21.03
C GLN A 153 1.89 8.00 -22.06
N CYS A 154 1.10 6.94 -22.18
CA CYS A 154 1.30 5.88 -23.15
C CYS A 154 -0.02 5.26 -23.58
N GLU A 155 0.00 4.56 -24.70
CA GLU A 155 -1.14 3.83 -25.24
C GLU A 155 -0.83 2.32 -25.19
N PRO A 156 -1.08 1.64 -24.06
CA PRO A 156 -0.76 0.21 -23.91
C PRO A 156 -1.59 -0.71 -24.82
N LEU A 157 -2.74 -0.23 -25.30
CA LEU A 157 -3.61 -0.91 -26.26
C LEU A 157 -4.22 0.16 -27.17
N PRO A 158 -4.51 -0.17 -28.45
CA PRO A 158 -5.15 0.78 -29.37
C PRO A 158 -6.43 1.39 -28.77
N GLY A 159 -6.49 2.72 -28.72
CA GLY A 159 -7.56 3.52 -28.16
C GLY A 159 -7.57 3.70 -26.64
N LEU A 160 -6.65 3.06 -25.90
CA LEU A 160 -6.58 3.14 -24.44
C LEU A 160 -5.40 4.00 -24.00
N GLN A 161 -5.67 5.24 -23.59
CA GLN A 161 -4.68 6.11 -22.97
C GLN A 161 -4.48 5.72 -21.49
N ALA A 162 -3.22 5.61 -21.07
CA ALA A 162 -2.85 5.30 -19.70
C ALA A 162 -1.58 6.03 -19.28
N SER A 163 -1.38 6.19 -17.97
CA SER A 163 -0.14 6.70 -17.42
C SER A 163 0.71 5.57 -16.84
N ARG A 164 2.03 5.68 -16.96
CA ARG A 164 3.00 4.79 -16.30
C ARG A 164 4.05 5.60 -15.54
N ILE A 165 4.63 4.97 -14.52
CA ILE A 165 5.81 5.49 -13.84
C ILE A 165 7.05 5.10 -14.64
N ALA A 166 7.90 6.08 -14.89
CA ALA A 166 9.26 5.86 -15.37
C ALA A 166 10.23 6.36 -14.29
N TRP A 167 11.29 5.59 -14.08
CA TRP A 167 12.26 5.79 -13.00
C TRP A 167 13.53 6.42 -13.57
N GLY A 168 14.12 7.34 -12.81
CA GLY A 168 15.29 8.11 -13.24
C GLY A 168 15.00 9.59 -13.39
#